data_AF-A0A8T3USU5-F1
#
_entry.id   AF-A0A8T3USU5-F1
#
_cell.length_a   1.000
_cell.length_b   1.000
_cell.length_c   1.000
_cell.angle_alpha   90.00
_cell.angle_beta   90.00
_cell.angle_gamma   90.00
#
_symmetry.space_group_name_H-M   'P 1'
#
loop_
_entity.id
_entity.type
_entity.pdbx_description
1 polymer ?
#
loop_
_entity_poly.entity_id
_entity_poly.type
_entity_poly.pdbx_seq_one_letter_code
_entity_poly.pdbx_strand_id
1 'polypeptide(L)'
;ESGRKLIAVSGIRTPGDLKFFRMKLDGNFKDISIVCAAKIRYSRIKERKREDAPHSFSEFLKQDKAERKLFKLDETEKLSDFKLRNEGNEKQLRRNLNRILDKFGLRYLLTK
;
A
#
# COMPACT_ATOMS: atom_id res chain seq x y z
N GLU A 1 5.91 -3.36 31.91
CA GLU A 1 6.39 -2.65 30.70
C GLU A 1 5.20 -2.33 29.81
N SER A 2 4.87 -1.06 29.58
CA SER A 2 3.81 -0.68 28.63
C SER A 2 4.37 -0.79 27.21
N GLY A 3 4.29 -1.99 26.62
CA GLY A 3 4.80 -2.26 25.28
C GLY A 3 4.21 -1.28 24.25
N ARG A 4 5.05 -0.67 23.42
CA ARG A 4 4.59 0.13 22.28
C ARG A 4 3.78 -0.76 21.35
N LYS A 5 2.48 -0.48 21.20
CA LYS A 5 1.60 -1.21 20.30
C LYS A 5 1.77 -0.68 18.87
N LEU A 6 2.29 -1.52 17.97
CA LEU A 6 2.31 -1.22 16.54
C LEU A 6 0.91 -1.47 15.95
N ILE A 7 0.38 -0.49 15.24
CA ILE A 7 -0.90 -0.59 14.54
C ILE A 7 -0.64 -0.43 13.04
N ALA A 8 -1.13 -1.38 12.25
CA ALA A 8 -1.12 -1.29 10.79
C ALA A 8 -2.53 -0.95 10.32
N VAL A 9 -2.66 0.10 9.52
CA VAL A 9 -3.90 0.49 8.85
C VAL A 9 -3.73 0.21 7.37
N SER A 10 -4.65 -0.56 6.78
CA SER A 10 -4.67 -0.84 5.35
C SER A 10 -5.73 -0.01 4.66
N GLY A 11 -5.46 0.46 3.45
CA GLY A 11 -6.46 1.16 2.64
C GLY A 11 -6.58 2.65 2.91
N ILE A 12 -5.48 3.34 3.21
CA ILE A 12 -5.41 4.80 3.08
C ILE A 12 -5.60 5.14 1.59
N ARG A 13 -6.65 5.89 1.25
CA ARG A 13 -7.03 6.15 -0.15
C ARG A 13 -6.85 7.59 -0.56
N THR A 14 -7.11 8.54 0.33
CA THR A 14 -7.17 9.96 -0.01
C THR A 14 -6.07 10.77 0.68
N PRO A 15 -5.70 11.96 0.13
CA PRO A 15 -4.85 12.91 0.85
C PRO A 15 -5.45 13.36 2.18
N GLY A 16 -6.79 13.35 2.29
CA GLY A 16 -7.53 13.64 3.51
C GLY A 16 -7.25 12.64 4.63
N ASP A 17 -7.17 11.34 4.30
CA ASP A 17 -6.84 10.28 5.27
C ASP A 17 -5.45 10.52 5.85
N LEU A 18 -4.46 10.80 4.99
CA LEU A 18 -3.09 11.10 5.42
C LEU A 18 -3.05 12.32 6.34
N LYS A 19 -3.75 13.40 5.97
CA LYS A 19 -3.82 14.62 6.79
C LYS A 19 -4.45 14.32 8.15
N PHE A 20 -5.54 13.56 8.18
CA PHE A 20 -6.22 13.17 9.40
C PHE A 20 -5.29 12.38 10.33
N PHE A 21 -4.67 11.30 9.85
CA PHE A 21 -3.78 10.47 10.67
C PHE A 21 -2.54 11.24 11.14
N ARG A 22 -1.93 12.06 10.27
CA ARG A 22 -0.79 12.90 10.65
C ARG A 22 -1.14 13.88 11.76
N MET A 23 -2.33 14.49 11.69
CA MET A 23 -2.82 15.42 12.71
C MET A 23 -3.21 14.71 14.01
N LYS A 24 -3.74 13.48 13.96
CA LYS A 24 -4.23 12.77 15.14
C LYS A 24 -3.16 11.96 15.88
N LEU A 25 -2.07 11.61 15.20
CA LEU A 25 -1.04 10.73 15.75
C LEU A 25 0.31 11.43 15.96
N ASP A 26 0.36 12.76 15.84
CA ASP A 26 1.52 13.61 16.17
C ASP A 26 2.86 13.06 15.65
N GLY A 27 2.90 12.70 14.36
CA GLY A 27 4.12 12.19 13.72
C GLY A 27 4.44 10.71 13.98
N ASN A 28 3.68 10.02 14.84
CA ASN A 28 3.78 8.56 15.03
C ASN A 28 3.08 7.75 13.91
N PHE A 29 2.63 8.43 12.86
CA PHE A 29 2.07 7.84 11.66
C PHE A 29 3.07 7.88 10.52
N LYS A 30 3.25 6.74 9.85
CA LYS A 30 4.05 6.62 8.63
C LYS A 30 3.23 5.92 7.56
N ASP A 31 3.08 6.58 6.43
CA ASP A 31 2.40 6.00 5.29
C ASP A 31 3.40 5.33 4.34
N ILE A 32 3.06 4.11 3.91
CA ILE A 32 3.86 3.32 2.97
C ILE A 32 2.98 2.98 1.78
N SER A 33 3.18 3.70 0.68
CA SER A 33 2.50 3.40 -0.58
C SER A 33 3.15 2.19 -1.25
N ILE A 34 2.33 1.17 -1.56
CA ILE A 34 2.77 -0.01 -2.30
C ILE A 34 2.41 0.16 -3.77
N VAL A 35 3.42 0.37 -4.61
CA VAL A 35 3.25 0.66 -6.04
C VAL A 35 3.61 -0.55 -6.90
N CYS A 36 2.88 -0.75 -7.99
CA CYS A 36 3.08 -1.87 -8.89
C CYS A 36 2.55 -1.54 -10.29
N ALA A 37 3.29 -1.93 -11.33
CA ALA A 37 2.88 -1.75 -12.72
C ALA A 37 1.49 -2.36 -12.98
N ALA A 38 0.67 -1.65 -13.76
CA ALA A 38 -0.70 -2.03 -14.10
C ALA A 38 -0.80 -3.48 -14.65
N LYS A 39 0.13 -3.88 -15.53
CA LYS A 39 0.16 -5.23 -16.11
C LYS A 39 0.34 -6.32 -15.04
N ILE A 40 1.21 -6.10 -14.07
CA ILE A 40 1.47 -7.06 -12.97
C ILE A 40 0.26 -7.12 -12.04
N ARG A 41 -0.35 -5.97 -11.71
CA ARG A 41 -1.58 -5.93 -10.90
C ARG A 41 -2.72 -6.70 -11.58
N TYR A 42 -2.91 -6.51 -12.88
CA TYR A 42 -3.91 -7.24 -13.66
C TYR A 42 -3.67 -8.76 -13.63
N SER A 43 -2.43 -9.22 -13.87
CA SER A 43 -2.07 -10.65 -13.76
C SER A 43 -2.51 -11.25 -12.43
N ARG A 44 -2.13 -10.59 -11.33
CA ARG A 44 -2.46 -11.04 -9.97
C ARG A 44 -3.96 -11.03 -9.68
N ILE A 45 -4.71 -10.08 -10.25
CA ILE A 45 -6.17 -10.04 -10.12
C ILE A 45 -6.81 -11.24 -10.84
N LYS A 46 -6.33 -11.58 -12.05
CA LYS A 46 -6.82 -12.74 -12.79
C LYS A 46 -6.51 -14.06 -12.08
N GLU A 47 -5.32 -14.18 -11.48
CA GLU A 47 -4.92 -15.35 -10.68
C GLU A 47 -5.82 -15.56 -9.45
N ARG A 48 -6.32 -14.47 -8.84
CA ARG A 48 -7.19 -14.53 -7.65
C ARG A 48 -8.62 -15.02 -7.96
N LYS A 49 -9.05 -15.02 -9.23
CA LYS A 49 -10.35 -15.52 -9.67
C LYS A 49 -11.56 -14.99 -8.87
N ARG A 50 -11.54 -13.70 -8.51
CA ARG A 50 -12.72 -13.07 -7.89
C ARG A 50 -13.84 -12.92 -8.92
N GLU A 51 -15.08 -13.03 -8.48
CA GLU A 51 -16.26 -12.85 -9.33
C GLU A 51 -16.32 -11.43 -9.94
N ASP A 52 -15.86 -10.42 -9.20
CA ASP A 52 -15.79 -9.02 -9.60
C ASP A 52 -14.52 -8.66 -10.42
N ALA A 53 -13.73 -9.67 -10.83
CA ALA A 53 -12.50 -9.40 -11.57
C ALA A 53 -12.79 -8.88 -12.99
N PRO A 54 -12.07 -7.85 -13.47
CA PRO A 54 -12.25 -7.31 -14.81
C PRO A 54 -12.06 -8.41 -15.88
N HIS A 55 -12.96 -8.41 -16.86
CA HIS A 55 -12.96 -9.38 -17.95
C HIS A 55 -11.75 -9.17 -18.88
N SER A 56 -11.31 -7.93 -19.05
CA SER A 56 -10.18 -7.56 -19.91
C SER A 56 -9.20 -6.59 -19.25
N PHE A 57 -7.98 -6.51 -19.79
CA PHE A 57 -6.99 -5.52 -19.33
C PHE A 57 -7.47 -4.07 -19.58
N SER A 58 -8.21 -3.84 -20.67
CA SER A 58 -8.79 -2.52 -20.99
C SER A 58 -9.82 -2.09 -19.94
N GLU A 59 -10.70 -3.01 -19.53
CA GLU A 59 -11.66 -2.77 -18.46
C GLU A 59 -10.96 -2.46 -17.13
N PHE A 60 -9.94 -3.26 -16.78
CA PHE A 60 -9.10 -3.00 -15.61
C PHE A 60 -8.49 -1.59 -15.65
N LEU A 61 -7.91 -1.16 -16.78
CA LEU A 61 -7.33 0.19 -16.90
C LEU A 61 -8.37 1.29 -16.75
N LYS A 62 -9.60 1.09 -17.25
CA LYS A 62 -10.71 2.05 -17.07
C LYS A 62 -11.10 2.15 -15.59
N GLN A 63 -11.30 1.02 -14.93
CA GLN A 63 -11.63 0.96 -13.50
C GLN A 63 -10.51 1.59 -12.65
N ASP A 64 -9.25 1.21 -12.90
CA ASP A 64 -8.07 1.74 -12.22
C ASP A 64 -7.93 3.26 -12.40
N LYS A 65 -8.14 3.77 -13.62
CA LYS A 65 -8.12 5.22 -13.88
C LYS A 65 -9.26 5.94 -13.15
N ALA A 66 -10.45 5.37 -13.14
CA ALA A 66 -11.60 5.93 -12.43
C ALA A 66 -11.35 5.99 -10.91
N GLU A 67 -10.84 4.91 -10.33
CA GLU A 67 -10.49 4.82 -8.91
C GLU A 67 -9.38 5.81 -8.55
N ARG A 68 -8.29 5.86 -9.35
CA ARG A 68 -7.18 6.78 -9.15
C ARG A 68 -7.62 8.24 -9.19
N LYS A 69 -8.58 8.58 -10.07
CA LYS A 69 -9.19 9.92 -10.12
C LYS A 69 -10.10 10.19 -8.92
N LEU A 70 -10.98 9.25 -8.57
CA LEU A 70 -11.96 9.38 -7.50
C LEU A 70 -11.28 9.61 -6.14
N PHE A 71 -10.26 8.82 -5.82
CA PHE A 71 -9.56 8.91 -4.53
C PHE A 71 -8.31 9.79 -4.57
N LYS A 72 -7.98 10.37 -5.73
CA LYS A 72 -6.75 11.14 -5.94
C LYS A 72 -5.48 10.34 -5.57
N LEU A 73 -5.43 9.07 -5.97
CA LEU A 73 -4.36 8.15 -5.56
C LEU A 73 -2.96 8.67 -5.92
N ASP A 74 -2.78 9.35 -7.06
CA ASP A 74 -1.50 9.98 -7.41
C ASP A 74 -1.03 11.03 -6.40
N GLU A 75 -1.96 11.80 -5.85
CA GLU A 75 -1.67 12.81 -4.84
C GLU A 75 -1.34 12.12 -3.50
N THR A 76 -2.15 11.15 -3.08
CA THR A 76 -1.90 10.34 -1.88
C THR A 76 -0.52 9.68 -1.93
N GLU A 77 -0.20 9.00 -3.03
CA GLU A 77 1.09 8.33 -3.22
C GLU A 77 2.26 9.32 -3.17
N LYS A 78 2.13 10.53 -3.72
CA LYS A 78 3.17 11.57 -3.65
C LYS A 78 3.41 12.06 -2.22
N LEU A 79 2.37 12.05 -1.39
CA LEU A 79 2.45 12.50 0.00
C LEU A 79 2.93 11.41 0.96
N SER A 80 2.95 10.14 0.56
CA SER A 80 3.44 9.01 1.35
C SER A 80 4.88 9.19 1.83
N ASP A 81 5.16 8.77 3.06
CA ASP A 81 6.53 8.80 3.63
C ASP A 81 7.47 7.84 2.90
N PHE A 82 6.94 6.71 2.41
CA PHE A 82 7.69 5.71 1.66
C PHE A 82 6.91 5.20 0.44
N LYS A 83 7.64 4.87 -0.62
CA LYS A 83 7.13 4.14 -1.79
C LYS A 83 7.83 2.80 -1.91
N LEU A 84 7.06 1.72 -1.86
CA LEU A 84 7.53 0.35 -1.91
C LEU A 84 7.08 -0.31 -3.22
N ARG A 85 8.02 -0.62 -4.11
CA ARG A 85 7.72 -1.33 -5.37
C ARG A 85 7.43 -2.81 -5.11
N ASN A 86 6.26 -3.27 -5.55
CA ASN A 86 5.81 -4.66 -5.47
C ASN A 86 5.76 -5.31 -6.86
N GLU A 87 6.86 -5.25 -7.59
CA GLU A 87 6.99 -5.86 -8.94
C GLU A 87 7.59 -7.27 -8.88
N GLY A 88 8.24 -7.61 -7.76
CA GLY A 88 8.87 -8.91 -7.53
C GLY A 88 7.98 -9.93 -6.81
N ASN A 89 8.61 -10.92 -6.19
CA ASN A 89 7.94 -11.91 -5.37
C ASN A 89 7.71 -11.44 -3.93
N GLU A 90 6.92 -12.20 -3.17
CA GLU A 90 6.58 -11.90 -1.79
C GLU A 90 7.81 -11.76 -0.88
N LYS A 91 8.83 -12.62 -1.06
CA LYS A 91 10.07 -12.57 -0.27
C LYS A 91 10.81 -11.24 -0.48
N GLN A 92 10.85 -10.73 -1.72
CA GLN A 92 11.44 -9.44 -2.03
C GLN A 92 10.63 -8.30 -1.42
N LEU A 93 9.30 -8.34 -1.51
CA LEU A 93 8.43 -7.35 -0.88
C LEU A 93 8.66 -7.29 0.63
N ARG A 94 8.66 -8.45 1.31
CA ARG A 94 8.91 -8.58 2.75
C ARG A 94 10.28 -8.04 3.16
N ARG A 95 11.33 -8.37 2.39
CA ARG A 95 12.69 -7.84 2.64
C ARG A 95 12.72 -6.31 2.54
N ASN A 96 12.09 -5.76 1.50
CA ASN A 96 12.08 -4.31 1.29
C ASN A 96 11.22 -3.59 2.34
N LEU A 97 10.12 -4.19 2.79
CA LEU A 97 9.32 -3.68 3.90
C LEU A 97 10.12 -3.68 5.20
N ASN A 98 10.84 -4.75 5.52
CA ASN A 98 11.71 -4.81 6.71
C ASN A 98 12.74 -3.69 6.74
N ARG A 99 13.38 -3.39 5.59
CA ARG A 99 14.32 -2.25 5.50
C ARG A 99 13.68 -0.91 5.84
N ILE A 100 12.38 -0.73 5.61
CA ILE A 100 11.65 0.48 5.99
C ILE A 100 11.36 0.44 7.50
N LEU A 101 10.85 -0.69 8.01
CA LEU A 101 10.49 -0.86 9.41
C LEU A 101 11.71 -0.75 10.35
N ASP A 102 12.87 -1.27 9.94
CA ASP A 102 14.11 -1.24 10.72
C ASP A 102 14.53 0.20 11.07
N LYS A 103 14.17 1.20 10.23
CA LYS A 103 14.41 2.63 10.50
C LYS A 103 13.70 3.15 11.74
N PHE A 104 12.68 2.43 12.21
CA PHE A 104 11.86 2.78 13.36
C PHE A 104 12.08 1.83 14.54
N GLY A 105 13.13 0.99 14.49
CA GLY A 105 13.35 -0.06 15.49
C GLY A 105 12.27 -1.13 15.49
N LEU A 106 11.49 -1.24 14.40
CA LEU A 106 10.47 -2.24 14.20
C LEU A 106 11.02 -3.33 13.30
N ARG A 107 10.68 -4.59 13.58
CA ARG A 107 10.98 -5.70 12.68
C ARG A 107 9.70 -6.48 12.45
N TYR A 108 9.42 -6.80 11.19
CA TYR A 108 8.40 -7.80 10.90
C TYR A 108 8.98 -9.16 11.34
N LEU A 109 8.64 -9.56 12.57
CA LEU A 109 9.01 -10.86 13.11
C LEU A 109 8.28 -11.93 12.30
N LEU A 110 9.03 -12.79 11.64
CA LEU A 110 8.52 -13.97 10.98
C LEU A 110 8.04 -14.95 12.06
N THR A 111 6.77 -14.88 12.44
CA THR A 111 6.10 -16.12 12.82
C THR A 111 5.89 -16.91 11.53
N LYS A 112 6.55 -18.06 11.48
CA LYS A 112 6.44 -19.06 10.41
C LYS A 112 4.99 -19.40 10.09
#